data_AF-W4P9C3-F1
#
_entry.id   AF-W4P9C3-F1
#
_cell.length_a   1.000
_cell.length_b   1.000
_cell.length_c   1.000
_cell.angle_alpha   90.00
_cell.angle_beta   90.00
_cell.angle_gamma   90.00
#
_symmetry.space_group_name_H-M   'P 1'
#
loop_
_entity.id
_entity.type
_entity.pdbx_description
1 polymer ?
#
loop_
_entity_poly.entity_id
_entity_poly.type
_entity_poly.pdbx_seq_one_letter_code
_entity_poly.pdbx_strand_id
1 'polypeptide(L)' 'MVADASHEVYVDTILETIRQAAAVRGTGIAERTHEYLTTKIREGKAIIALYEETFAGFTYIESWGNKQYVATSG' A
#
# COMPACT_ATOMS: atom_id res chain seq x y z
N MET A 1 -7.44 0.13 9.66
CA MET A 1 -8.36 -1.01 9.44
C MET A 1 -7.84 -1.87 8.30
N VAL A 2 -8.31 -3.12 8.16
CA VAL A 2 -8.02 -3.92 6.96
C VAL A 2 -8.71 -3.24 5.78
N ALA A 3 -7.95 -2.97 4.71
CA ALA A 3 -8.49 -2.36 3.51
C ALA A 3 -9.32 -3.38 2.73
N ASP A 4 -10.35 -2.88 2.05
CA ASP A 4 -11.24 -3.64 1.19
C ASP A 4 -11.50 -2.87 -0.12
N ALA A 5 -12.31 -3.44 -1.02
CA ALA A 5 -12.58 -2.84 -2.33
C ALA A 5 -13.12 -1.40 -2.30
N SER A 6 -13.78 -0.96 -1.22
CA SER A 6 -14.24 0.42 -1.10
C SER A 6 -13.10 1.42 -0.96
N HIS A 7 -11.92 0.96 -0.52
CA HIS A 7 -10.73 1.76 -0.32
C HIS A 7 -9.86 1.89 -1.59
N GLU A 8 -10.25 1.28 -2.71
CA GLU A 8 -9.55 1.42 -4.00
C GLU A 8 -9.44 2.87 -4.47
N VAL A 9 -10.37 3.72 -4.03
CA VAL A 9 -10.36 5.18 -4.29
C VAL A 9 -9.08 5.87 -3.79
N TYR A 10 -8.39 5.28 -2.81
CA TYR A 10 -7.17 5.85 -2.23
C TYR A 10 -5.89 5.36 -2.93
N VAL A 11 -5.96 4.43 -3.89
CA VAL A 11 -4.76 3.80 -4.49
C VAL A 11 -3.84 4.83 -5.14
N ASP A 12 -4.39 5.81 -5.86
CA ASP A 12 -3.57 6.86 -6.48
C ASP A 12 -2.91 7.76 -5.44
N THR A 13 -3.61 8.06 -4.33
CA THR A 13 -3.05 8.83 -3.20
C THR A 13 -1.92 8.05 -2.52
N ILE A 14 -2.07 6.74 -2.36
CA ILE A 14 -1.05 5.85 -1.78
C ILE A 14 0.19 5.83 -2.68
N LEU A 15 0.02 5.62 -3.98
CA LEU A 15 1.13 5.59 -4.94
C LEU A 15 1.91 6.91 -4.94
N GLU A 16 1.19 8.03 -4.94
CA GLU A 16 1.82 9.35 -4.87
C GLU A 16 2.56 9.55 -3.54
N THR A 17 1.96 9.14 -2.42
CA THR A 17 2.63 9.22 -1.09
C THR A 17 3.92 8.41 -1.06
N ILE A 18 3.92 7.19 -1.61
CA ILE A 18 5.11 6.34 -1.70
C ILE A 18 6.19 7.00 -2.57
N ARG A 19 5.80 7.58 -3.71
CA ARG A 19 6.72 8.31 -4.61
C ARG A 19 7.35 9.52 -3.92
N GLN A 20 6.55 10.34 -3.26
CA GLN A 20 7.02 11.52 -2.53
C GLN A 20 7.94 11.12 -1.37
N ALA A 21 7.60 10.08 -0.61
CA ALA A 21 8.44 9.57 0.47
C ALA A 21 9.79 9.04 -0.04
N ALA A 22 9.80 8.34 -1.19
CA ALA A 22 11.02 7.87 -1.85
C ALA A 22 11.91 9.04 -2.31
N ALA A 23 11.30 10.06 -2.91
CA ALA A 23 11.98 11.26 -3.40
C ALA A 23 12.67 12.01 -2.26
N VAL A 24 11.99 12.22 -1.13
CA VAL A 24 12.58 12.86 0.07
C VAL A 24 13.79 12.09 0.61
N ARG A 25 13.76 10.76 0.53
CA ARG A 25 14.86 9.89 0.99
C ARG A 25 16.00 9.76 -0.01
N GLY A 26 15.85 10.31 -1.23
CA GLY A 26 16.81 10.16 -2.32
C GLY A 26 16.99 8.72 -2.79
N THR A 27 16.02 7.85 -2.48
CA THR A 27 16.08 6.42 -2.84
C THR A 27 15.25 6.16 -4.08
N GLY A 28 15.83 5.51 -5.09
CA GLY A 28 15.05 4.94 -6.19
C GLY A 28 14.24 3.76 -5.67
N ILE A 29 12.91 3.89 -5.61
CA ILE A 29 12.00 2.79 -5.27
C ILE A 29 11.31 2.36 -6.56
N ALA A 30 11.31 1.04 -6.82
CA ALA A 30 10.51 0.48 -7.89
C ALA A 30 9.03 0.76 -7.62
N GLU A 31 8.41 1.58 -8.47
CA GLU A 31 7.00 1.94 -8.34
C GLU A 31 6.12 0.68 -8.36
N ARG A 32 5.04 0.72 -7.58
CA ARG A 32 3.99 -0.28 -7.67
C ARG A 32 2.96 0.17 -8.68
N THR A 33 2.35 -0.78 -9.36
CA THR A 33 1.23 -0.47 -10.24
C THR A 33 -0.04 -0.34 -9.42
N HIS A 34 -0.99 0.44 -9.94
CA HIS A 34 -2.31 0.57 -9.37
C HIS A 34 -2.95 -0.82 -9.19
N GLU A 35 -2.97 -1.63 -10.25
CA GLU A 35 -3.52 -2.99 -10.25
C GLU A 35 -2.94 -3.90 -9.15
N TYR A 36 -1.64 -3.78 -8.90
CA TYR A 36 -0.97 -4.58 -7.87
C TYR A 36 -1.46 -4.20 -6.46
N LEU A 37 -1.54 -2.90 -6.13
CA LEU A 37 -2.06 -2.47 -4.84
C LEU A 37 -3.55 -2.80 -4.68
N THR A 38 -4.34 -2.58 -5.73
CA THR A 38 -5.75 -2.98 -5.78
C THR A 38 -5.93 -4.47 -5.47
N THR A 39 -5.07 -5.32 -6.03
CA THR A 39 -5.09 -6.76 -5.74
C THR A 39 -4.81 -7.03 -4.26
N LYS A 40 -3.79 -6.39 -3.66
CA LYS A 40 -3.49 -6.57 -2.23
C LYS A 40 -4.63 -6.13 -1.32
N ILE A 41 -5.31 -5.04 -1.68
CA ILE A 41 -6.50 -4.54 -0.98
C ILE A 41 -7.62 -5.58 -1.07
N ARG A 42 -7.95 -6.08 -2.27
CA ARG A 42 -8.99 -7.09 -2.48
C ARG A 42 -8.70 -8.43 -1.77
N GLU A 43 -7.43 -8.80 -1.66
CA GLU A 43 -7.00 -9.99 -0.94
C GLU A 43 -7.02 -9.83 0.60
N GLY A 44 -7.38 -8.65 1.13
CA GLY A 44 -7.33 -8.36 2.56
C GLY A 44 -5.91 -8.33 3.13
N LYS A 45 -4.91 -8.12 2.26
CA LYS A 45 -3.49 -8.05 2.60
C LYS A 45 -2.97 -6.61 2.70
N ALA A 46 -3.86 -5.65 2.87
CA ALA A 46 -3.50 -4.26 3.04
C ALA A 46 -4.20 -3.67 4.26
N ILE A 47 -3.50 -2.76 4.93
CA ILE A 47 -4.01 -1.98 6.05
C ILE A 47 -4.00 -0.52 5.61
N ILE A 48 -5.13 0.15 5.79
CA ILE A 48 -5.27 1.59 5.56
C ILE A 48 -5.62 2.29 6.86
N ALA A 49 -4.97 3.43 7.10
CA ALA A 49 -5.26 4.33 8.19
C ALA A 49 -5.93 5.58 7.62
N LEU A 50 -7.11 5.88 8.14
CA LEU A 50 -7.88 7.08 7.81
C LEU A 50 -8.11 7.88 9.10
N TYR A 51 -8.01 9.20 9.00
CA TYR A 51 -8.53 10.12 10.01
C TYR A 51 -9.79 10.74 9.41
N GLU A 52 -10.96 10.33 9.91
CA GLU A 52 -12.25 10.59 9.24
C GLU A 52 -12.23 10.00 7.82
N GLU A 53 -12.30 10.84 6.79
CA GLU A 53 -12.19 10.45 5.36
C GLU A 53 -10.82 10.82 4.77
N THR A 54 -9.88 11.27 5.60
CA THR A 54 -8.55 11.70 5.15
C THR A 54 -7.57 10.55 5.23
N PHE A 55 -6.85 10.29 4.13
CA PHE A 55 -5.75 9.34 4.11
C PHE A 55 -4.65 9.72 5.11
N ALA A 56 -4.36 8.82 6.05
CA ALA A 56 -3.35 9.03 7.10
C ALA A 56 -2.17 8.05 7.01
N GLY A 57 -2.34 6.93 6.29
CA GLY A 57 -1.26 5.97 6.09
C GLY A 57 -1.71 4.67 5.44
N PHE A 58 -0.74 3.91 4.95
CA PHE A 58 -0.97 2.64 4.27
C PHE A 58 0.18 1.68 4.52
N THR A 59 -0.12 0.39 4.59
CA THR A 59 0.88 -0.66 4.42
C THR A 59 0.23 -1.89 3.81
N TYR A 60 1.01 -2.68 3.07
CA TYR A 60 0.57 -3.95 2.54
C TYR A 60 1.54 -5.07 2.92
N ILE A 61 0.98 -6.28 2.98
CA ILE A 61 1.68 -7.50 3.36
C ILE A 61 2.12 -8.22 2.10
N GLU A 62 3.43 -8.44 2.01
CA GLU A 62 4.04 -9.29 1.01
C GLU A 62 4.47 -10.61 1.61
N SER A 63 4.24 -11.70 0.88
CA SER A 63 4.67 -13.03 1.28
C SER A 63 5.55 -13.65 0.19
N TRP A 64 6.71 -14.20 0.57
CA TRP A 64 7.61 -14.92 -0.35
C TRP A 64 8.05 -16.26 0.25
N GLY A 65 8.77 -17.07 -0.53
CA GLY A 65 9.25 -18.38 -0.09
C GLY A 65 8.12 -19.33 0.30
N ASN A 66 7.12 -19.52 -0.58
CA ASN A 66 5.94 -20.35 -0.32
C ASN A 66 5.13 -19.95 0.93
N LYS A 67 4.93 -18.64 1.14
CA LYS A 67 4.18 -18.08 2.28
C LYS A 67 4.84 -18.31 3.66
N GLN A 68 6.11 -18.69 3.69
CA GLN A 68 6.84 -18.87 4.95
C GLN A 68 7.32 -17.55 5.55
N TYR A 69 7.48 -16.52 4.72
CA TYR A 69 8.00 -15.22 5.14
C TYR A 69 7.02 -14.12 4.79
N VAL A 70 6.93 -13.12 5.68
CA VAL A 70 6.10 -11.92 5.51
C VAL A 70 6.93 -10.66 5.70
N ALA A 71 6.67 -9.64 4.88
CA ALA A 71 7.16 -8.29 5.06
C ALA A 71 6.01 -7.33 4.89
N THR A 72 6.10 -6.21 5.60
CA THR A 72 5.22 -5.07 5.41
C THR A 72 5.98 -4.02 4.61
N SER A 73 5.38 -3.52 3.54
CA SER A 73 5.88 -2.34 2.82
C SER A 73 4.84 -1.23 2.96
N GLY A 74 5.27 -0.07 3.42
CA GLY A 74 4.45 1.12 3.64
C GLY A 74 5.23 2.37 3.28
#